data_AF-A0A496A663-F1
#
_entry.id   AF-A0A496A663-F1
#
_cell.length_a   1.000
_cell.length_b   1.000
_cell.length_c   1.000
_cell.angle_alpha   90.00
_cell.angle_beta   90.00
_cell.angle_gamma   90.00
#
_symmetry.space_group_name_H-M   'P 1'
#
loop_
_entity.id
_entity.type
_entity.pdbx_description
1 polymer ?
#
loop_
_entity_poly.entity_id
_entity_poly.type
_entity_poly.pdbx_seq_one_letter_code
_entity_poly.pdbx_strand_id
1 'polypeptide(L)'
;MRKFRAIICLLFLLMTVTAIVQAGGEKKTLFPDLAQGLHIYRYDWDVETCVLYVAEMSRHESVLRFEVALANAQVLGKETVRSMANRRTQRGDRRVLVAVNGGFGVLGDMRGYGGVLESLHVQDGELITQPTDTEACFGVTESGEFLSTPVQMKASVQIGAHTLPLECVNQRRLDGCQVTLYTPRLGESTRTHRRRGTEIVIGGLSLPLTPNYAHPYRVEGISRNGNSPIPRDGAVLWMSTRVKDPSVSEFNAGAEGTLTLTLSPPEWNRVQHAIGGRLRLLKNGKINETLVEMHHAEKRHVPGKRASVLNLSHEPRTALGYNADTLFLIVADGRQPKYSTGLTLYELASILIELGATEAINLDGGSSSTFVVNEAVINKPSGQREREVLNAVFITADVP
;
A
#
# COMPACT_ATOMS: atom_id res chain seq x y z
N MET A 1 -48.09 -60.28 15.16
CA MET A 1 -47.55 -59.22 16.02
C MET A 1 -46.93 -58.13 15.13
N ARG A 2 -47.37 -56.88 15.35
CA ARG A 2 -47.13 -55.73 14.47
C ARG A 2 -45.69 -55.22 14.54
N LYS A 3 -45.24 -54.73 13.39
CA LYS A 3 -43.98 -54.04 13.06
C LYS A 3 -43.68 -52.87 14.02
N PHE A 4 -42.41 -52.67 14.37
CA PHE A 4 -41.83 -51.33 14.57
C PHE A 4 -40.37 -51.33 14.13
N ARG A 5 -40.10 -50.59 13.04
CA ARG A 5 -38.76 -50.17 12.62
C ARG A 5 -38.41 -48.93 13.45
N ALA A 6 -37.32 -48.96 14.22
CA ALA A 6 -36.72 -47.75 14.77
C ALA A 6 -35.54 -47.37 13.86
N ILE A 7 -35.74 -46.30 13.09
CA ILE A 7 -34.69 -45.61 12.35
C ILE A 7 -33.87 -44.82 13.36
N ILE A 8 -32.60 -45.16 13.52
CA ILE A 8 -31.63 -44.33 14.25
C ILE A 8 -31.25 -43.18 13.31
N CYS A 9 -31.92 -42.04 13.45
CA CYS A 9 -31.45 -40.78 12.87
C CYS A 9 -30.39 -40.20 13.82
N LEU A 10 -29.14 -40.39 13.45
CA LEU A 10 -27.98 -39.75 14.06
C LEU A 10 -27.95 -38.27 13.62
N LEU A 11 -28.54 -37.40 14.42
CA LEU A 11 -28.38 -35.94 14.27
C LEU A 11 -27.03 -35.54 14.88
N PHE A 12 -25.98 -35.58 14.05
CA PHE A 12 -24.76 -34.82 14.33
C PHE A 12 -25.06 -33.33 14.10
N LEU A 13 -25.46 -32.65 15.17
CA LEU A 13 -25.49 -31.19 15.19
C LEU A 13 -24.03 -30.72 15.27
N LEU A 14 -23.44 -30.42 14.11
CA LEU A 14 -22.15 -29.76 14.02
C LEU A 14 -22.35 -28.31 14.47
N MET A 15 -22.29 -28.04 15.78
CA MET A 15 -22.18 -26.69 16.29
C MET A 15 -20.74 -26.22 16.06
N THR A 16 -20.46 -25.69 14.87
CA THR A 16 -19.34 -24.76 14.71
C THR A 16 -19.78 -23.43 15.32
N VAL A 17 -19.57 -23.28 16.63
CA VAL A 17 -19.59 -21.97 17.26
C VAL A 17 -18.31 -21.27 16.81
N THR A 18 -18.37 -20.57 15.68
CA THR A 18 -17.46 -19.44 15.48
C THR A 18 -17.83 -18.43 16.55
N ALA A 19 -17.04 -18.39 17.62
CA ALA A 19 -17.12 -17.30 18.58
C ALA A 19 -16.71 -16.02 17.83
N ILE A 20 -17.71 -15.32 17.29
CA ILE A 20 -17.56 -13.95 16.85
C ILE A 20 -17.21 -13.18 18.11
N VAL A 21 -16.03 -12.57 18.15
CA VAL A 21 -15.70 -11.60 19.19
C VAL A 21 -16.76 -10.52 19.09
N GLN A 22 -17.66 -10.38 20.06
CA GLN A 22 -18.51 -9.19 20.08
C GLN A 22 -17.62 -7.99 20.40
N ALA A 23 -17.81 -6.88 19.68
CA ALA A 23 -17.33 -5.56 20.02
C ALA A 23 -17.82 -5.11 21.41
N GLY A 24 -17.25 -5.67 22.48
CA GLY A 24 -17.33 -5.17 23.84
C GLY A 24 -16.31 -4.06 23.97
N GLY A 25 -16.69 -2.82 23.71
CA GLY A 25 -15.80 -1.67 23.86
C GLY A 25 -16.55 -0.36 23.81
N GLU A 26 -16.06 0.65 24.53
CA GLU A 26 -16.65 1.99 24.51
C GLU A 26 -16.37 2.66 23.15
N LYS A 27 -17.44 3.02 22.42
CA LYS A 27 -17.36 3.77 21.16
C LYS A 27 -17.57 5.25 21.43
N LYS A 28 -16.60 6.07 21.02
CA LYS A 28 -16.67 7.54 21.10
C LYS A 28 -16.60 8.16 19.70
N THR A 29 -17.59 8.96 19.35
CA THR A 29 -17.56 9.81 18.14
C THR A 29 -16.58 10.95 18.34
N LEU A 30 -15.72 11.17 17.35
CA LEU A 30 -14.77 12.27 17.27
C LEU A 30 -15.15 13.18 16.10
N PHE A 31 -15.04 14.50 16.28
CA PHE A 31 -15.26 15.49 15.21
C PHE A 31 -16.58 15.29 14.41
N PRO A 32 -17.75 15.23 15.07
CA PRO A 32 -19.03 14.91 14.41
C PRO A 32 -19.39 15.84 13.25
N ASP A 33 -18.92 17.09 13.27
CA ASP A 33 -19.26 18.12 12.30
C ASP A 33 -18.13 18.38 11.27
N LEU A 34 -17.19 17.43 11.12
CA LEU A 34 -16.01 17.64 10.28
C LEU A 34 -16.36 17.75 8.79
N ALA A 35 -17.17 16.83 8.28
CA ALA A 35 -17.69 16.83 6.92
C ALA A 35 -18.88 15.87 6.81
N GLN A 36 -19.83 16.20 5.92
CA GLN A 36 -20.93 15.28 5.62
C GLN A 36 -20.42 13.96 5.04
N GLY A 37 -20.96 12.85 5.53
CA GLY A 37 -20.58 11.47 5.16
C GLY A 37 -19.16 11.07 5.54
N LEU A 38 -18.52 11.81 6.45
CA LEU A 38 -17.30 11.38 7.13
C LEU A 38 -17.60 11.21 8.61
N HIS A 39 -17.36 10.02 9.14
CA HIS A 39 -17.49 9.73 10.56
C HIS A 39 -16.17 9.22 11.13
N ILE A 40 -15.77 9.75 12.30
CA ILE A 40 -14.53 9.36 12.94
C ILE A 40 -14.85 8.85 14.34
N TYR A 41 -14.29 7.70 14.69
CA TYR A 41 -14.54 7.04 15.95
C TYR A 41 -13.25 6.65 16.64
N ARG A 42 -13.29 6.66 17.97
CA ARG A 42 -12.38 5.92 18.83
C ARG A 42 -13.13 4.76 19.45
N TYR A 43 -12.52 3.59 19.45
CA TYR A 43 -12.97 2.41 20.17
C TYR A 43 -11.95 2.06 21.23
N ASP A 44 -12.39 1.96 22.48
CA ASP A 44 -11.64 1.35 23.56
C ASP A 44 -12.12 -0.10 23.67
N TRP A 45 -11.41 -1.01 22.98
CA TRP A 45 -11.79 -2.41 22.80
C TRP A 45 -11.35 -3.26 23.98
N ASP A 46 -12.30 -3.94 24.61
CA ASP A 46 -12.08 -4.64 25.89
C ASP A 46 -11.19 -5.88 25.75
N VAL A 47 -11.15 -6.51 24.57
CA VAL A 47 -10.26 -7.64 24.33
C VAL A 47 -8.81 -7.17 24.37
N GLU A 48 -8.12 -7.57 25.44
CA GLU A 48 -6.68 -7.36 25.67
C GLU A 48 -6.24 -5.88 25.74
N THR A 49 -7.20 -4.96 25.95
CA THR A 49 -6.98 -3.52 26.03
C THR A 49 -6.34 -2.98 24.75
N CYS A 50 -7.16 -2.75 23.72
CA CYS A 50 -6.72 -2.14 22.46
C CYS A 50 -7.50 -0.85 22.16
N VAL A 51 -6.80 0.20 21.73
CA VAL A 51 -7.42 1.46 21.28
C VAL A 51 -7.34 1.55 19.77
N LEU A 52 -8.48 1.72 19.13
CA LEU A 52 -8.62 1.84 17.68
C LEU A 52 -9.18 3.21 17.30
N TYR A 53 -8.72 3.73 16.17
CA TYR A 53 -9.23 4.91 15.50
C TYR A 53 -9.73 4.49 14.12
N VAL A 54 -10.96 4.86 13.80
CA VAL A 54 -11.63 4.49 12.56
C VAL A 54 -12.17 5.74 11.89
N ALA A 55 -11.87 5.94 10.60
CA ALA A 55 -12.61 6.85 9.73
C ALA A 55 -13.48 6.04 8.77
N GLU A 56 -14.75 6.39 8.71
CA GLU A 56 -15.74 5.87 7.76
C GLU A 56 -16.08 7.00 6.78
N MET A 57 -15.71 6.82 5.51
CA MET A 57 -16.03 7.76 4.43
C MET A 57 -17.10 7.13 3.54
N SER A 58 -18.24 7.81 3.43
CA SER A 58 -19.29 7.49 2.47
C SER A 58 -18.74 7.60 1.04
N ARG A 59 -18.97 6.56 0.24
CA ARG A 59 -18.65 6.52 -1.19
C ARG A 59 -19.68 7.26 -2.05
N HIS A 60 -20.82 7.62 -1.46
CA HIS A 60 -21.89 8.35 -2.13
C HIS A 60 -21.74 9.87 -2.02
N GLU A 61 -20.85 10.35 -1.15
CA GLU A 61 -20.56 11.78 -1.02
C GLU A 61 -19.59 12.25 -2.11
N SER A 62 -20.08 13.09 -3.01
CA SER A 62 -19.32 13.54 -4.18
C SER A 62 -18.19 14.51 -3.84
N VAL A 63 -18.18 15.12 -2.65
CA VAL A 63 -17.15 16.06 -2.21
C VAL A 63 -15.96 15.37 -1.54
N LEU A 64 -16.12 14.12 -1.11
CA LEU A 64 -15.05 13.34 -0.47
C LEU A 64 -14.28 12.53 -1.51
N ARG A 65 -12.96 12.48 -1.34
CA ARG A 65 -12.05 11.77 -2.25
C ARG A 65 -11.03 10.97 -1.46
N PHE A 66 -10.76 9.76 -1.94
CA PHE A 66 -9.57 9.01 -1.57
C PHE A 66 -8.38 9.52 -2.39
N GLU A 67 -7.29 9.83 -1.71
CA GLU A 67 -6.03 10.17 -2.34
C GLU A 67 -4.87 9.46 -1.63
N VAL A 68 -3.70 9.45 -2.27
CA VAL A 68 -2.45 8.99 -1.68
C VAL A 68 -1.39 10.05 -1.86
N ALA A 69 -0.38 10.06 -0.99
CA ALA A 69 0.77 10.94 -1.14
C ALA A 69 2.08 10.23 -0.86
N LEU A 70 3.08 10.55 -1.65
CA LEU A 70 4.45 10.10 -1.47
C LEU A 70 5.24 11.05 -0.54
N ALA A 71 6.05 10.50 0.35
CA ALA A 71 6.96 11.28 1.18
C ALA A 71 7.87 12.14 0.30
N ASN A 72 8.06 13.42 0.65
CA ASN A 72 8.88 14.37 -0.11
C ASN A 72 8.55 14.45 -1.62
N ALA A 73 7.35 14.01 -2.04
CA ALA A 73 6.94 13.84 -3.44
C ALA A 73 7.84 12.91 -4.29
N GLN A 74 8.71 12.11 -3.69
CA GLN A 74 9.63 11.20 -4.38
C GLN A 74 9.82 9.87 -3.62
N VAL A 75 10.23 8.80 -4.30
CA VAL A 75 10.35 7.46 -3.72
C VAL A 75 11.43 7.40 -2.65
N LEU A 76 12.47 8.22 -2.78
CA LEU A 76 13.57 8.30 -1.83
C LEU A 76 13.32 9.30 -0.68
N GLY A 77 13.58 8.83 0.54
CA GLY A 77 13.41 9.60 1.76
C GLY A 77 12.14 9.22 2.51
N LYS A 78 11.87 9.95 3.59
CA LYS A 78 10.71 9.75 4.45
C LYS A 78 10.16 11.08 4.89
N GLU A 79 8.90 11.07 5.31
CA GLU A 79 8.19 12.23 5.81
C GLU A 79 7.12 11.76 6.79
N THR A 80 6.76 12.59 7.76
CA THR A 80 5.64 12.27 8.66
C THR A 80 4.30 12.33 7.93
N VAL A 81 3.31 11.55 8.38
CA VAL A 81 1.95 11.56 7.80
C VAL A 81 1.35 12.96 7.90
N ARG A 82 1.52 13.60 9.05
CA ARG A 82 1.10 14.98 9.28
C ARG A 82 1.76 15.97 8.32
N SER A 83 3.08 15.88 8.11
CA SER A 83 3.76 16.79 7.17
C SER A 83 3.26 16.61 5.74
N MET A 84 3.05 15.37 5.29
CA MET A 84 2.46 15.11 3.97
C MET A 84 1.03 15.66 3.86
N ALA A 85 0.22 15.49 4.91
CA ALA A 85 -1.14 16.04 4.97
C ALA A 85 -1.13 17.57 4.88
N ASN A 86 -0.26 18.23 5.64
CA ASN A 86 -0.12 19.70 5.64
C ASN A 86 0.33 20.22 4.27
N ARG A 87 1.36 19.59 3.67
CA ARG A 87 1.81 19.94 2.32
C ARG A 87 0.69 19.79 1.29
N ARG A 88 -0.09 18.70 1.38
CA ARG A 88 -1.22 18.46 0.48
C ARG A 88 -2.32 19.49 0.63
N THR A 89 -2.68 19.87 1.86
CA THR A 89 -3.68 20.92 2.14
C THR A 89 -3.22 22.30 1.65
N GLN A 90 -1.93 22.62 1.81
CA GLN A 90 -1.35 23.90 1.36
C GLN A 90 -1.38 24.11 -0.16
N ARG A 91 -1.55 23.04 -0.96
CA ARG A 91 -1.75 23.14 -2.41
C ARG A 91 -3.05 23.88 -2.78
N GLY A 92 -4.06 23.82 -1.90
CA GLY A 92 -5.26 24.66 -1.94
C GLY A 92 -6.42 24.16 -2.82
N ASP A 93 -6.23 23.14 -3.66
CA ASP A 93 -7.30 22.52 -4.47
C ASP A 93 -8.21 21.60 -3.62
N ARG A 94 -7.64 20.92 -2.63
CA ARG A 94 -8.38 20.08 -1.65
C ARG A 94 -7.74 20.16 -0.28
N ARG A 95 -8.55 19.95 0.75
CA ARG A 95 -8.13 19.86 2.14
C ARG A 95 -8.04 18.40 2.58
N VAL A 96 -6.97 18.02 3.27
CA VAL A 96 -6.87 16.72 3.92
C VAL A 96 -7.68 16.74 5.23
N LEU A 97 -8.71 15.90 5.31
CA LEU A 97 -9.54 15.77 6.52
C LEU A 97 -9.01 14.67 7.43
N VAL A 98 -8.67 13.52 6.87
CA VAL A 98 -8.08 12.37 7.57
C VAL A 98 -6.86 11.89 6.80
N ALA A 99 -5.80 11.51 7.52
CA ALA A 99 -4.65 10.85 6.93
C ALA A 99 -4.14 9.71 7.80
N VAL A 100 -3.75 8.60 7.18
CA VAL A 100 -3.06 7.49 7.84
C VAL A 100 -1.78 7.15 7.08
N ASN A 101 -0.84 6.46 7.74
CA ASN A 101 0.36 5.98 7.05
C ASN A 101 0.00 4.93 5.97
N GLY A 102 0.86 4.81 4.97
CA GLY A 102 0.62 3.96 3.81
C GLY A 102 1.35 2.62 3.84
N GLY A 103 1.84 2.23 2.67
CA GLY A 103 2.43 0.94 2.35
C GLY A 103 3.86 0.74 2.85
N PHE A 104 4.51 -0.28 2.29
CA PHE A 104 5.76 -0.83 2.79
C PHE A 104 6.97 -0.44 1.95
N GLY A 105 8.12 -0.46 2.61
CA GLY A 105 9.43 -0.35 1.99
C GLY A 105 10.52 -0.39 3.05
N VAL A 106 11.65 0.25 2.75
CA VAL A 106 12.82 0.27 3.63
C VAL A 106 12.96 1.66 4.26
N LEU A 107 12.71 1.76 5.57
CA LEU A 107 12.80 3.04 6.31
C LEU A 107 14.24 3.47 6.67
N GLY A 108 15.22 2.60 6.50
CA GLY A 108 16.61 2.86 6.81
C GLY A 108 17.48 1.72 6.33
N ASP A 109 18.63 2.06 5.74
CA ASP A 109 19.62 1.09 5.30
C ASP A 109 21.04 1.61 5.49
N MET A 110 22.00 0.68 5.51
CA MET A 110 23.43 1.00 5.59
C MET A 110 23.97 1.67 4.32
N ARG A 111 23.15 1.89 3.29
CA ARG A 111 23.57 2.44 2.00
C ARG A 111 23.20 3.93 1.85
N GLY A 112 22.49 4.49 2.81
CA GLY A 112 22.18 5.92 2.85
C GLY A 112 21.06 6.35 1.91
N TYR A 113 20.13 5.47 1.53
CA TYR A 113 18.97 5.89 0.70
C TYR A 113 17.98 6.77 1.49
N GLY A 114 18.05 6.77 2.82
CA GLY A 114 17.21 7.62 3.66
C GLY A 114 15.73 7.22 3.71
N GLY A 115 15.33 6.14 3.03
CA GLY A 115 13.96 5.67 2.88
C GLY A 115 13.68 5.27 1.44
N VAL A 116 13.05 4.13 1.16
CA VAL A 116 12.63 3.74 -0.20
C VAL A 116 11.27 3.05 -0.14
N LEU A 117 10.29 3.57 -0.87
CA LEU A 117 9.00 2.90 -1.08
C LEU A 117 9.14 1.72 -2.04
N GLU A 118 8.56 0.56 -1.69
CA GLU A 118 8.63 -0.66 -2.50
C GLU A 118 7.26 -1.17 -2.95
N SER A 119 6.20 -0.94 -2.15
CA SER A 119 4.82 -1.29 -2.50
C SER A 119 4.27 -0.45 -3.66
N LEU A 120 3.22 -0.94 -4.34
CA LEU A 120 2.49 -0.21 -5.38
C LEU A 120 2.17 1.20 -4.93
N HIS A 121 2.38 2.17 -5.82
CA HIS A 121 1.91 3.52 -5.63
C HIS A 121 1.58 4.15 -6.98
N VAL A 122 0.31 4.53 -7.12
CA VAL A 122 -0.17 5.36 -8.23
C VAL A 122 -0.69 6.65 -7.63
N GLN A 123 -0.26 7.79 -8.14
CA GLN A 123 -0.69 9.10 -7.63
C GLN A 123 -1.00 10.02 -8.80
N ASP A 124 -2.20 10.59 -8.82
CA ASP A 124 -2.65 11.50 -9.88
C ASP A 124 -2.49 10.89 -11.29
N GLY A 125 -2.75 9.57 -11.41
CA GLY A 125 -2.61 8.82 -12.65
C GLY A 125 -1.18 8.44 -13.04
N GLU A 126 -0.18 8.77 -12.23
CA GLU A 126 1.22 8.35 -12.43
C GLU A 126 1.54 7.06 -11.68
N LEU A 127 1.99 6.03 -12.39
CA LEU A 127 2.59 4.83 -11.80
C LEU A 127 4.02 5.14 -11.32
N ILE A 128 4.17 5.26 -10.00
CA ILE A 128 5.45 5.59 -9.37
C ILE A 128 6.25 4.34 -9.02
N THR A 129 5.60 3.34 -8.45
CA THR A 129 6.20 2.04 -8.10
C THR A 129 5.25 0.94 -8.48
N GLN A 130 5.77 -0.16 -9.03
CA GLN A 130 4.97 -1.29 -9.49
C GLN A 130 4.41 -2.13 -8.31
N PRO A 131 3.42 -3.01 -8.56
CA PRO A 131 2.96 -3.97 -7.55
C PRO A 131 4.07 -4.95 -7.17
N THR A 132 4.35 -5.05 -5.87
CA THR A 132 5.27 -6.06 -5.30
C THR A 132 4.50 -7.18 -4.58
N ASP A 133 3.45 -6.85 -3.85
CA ASP A 133 2.40 -7.78 -3.43
C ASP A 133 1.17 -7.57 -4.33
N THR A 134 0.97 -8.48 -5.28
CA THR A 134 -0.07 -8.35 -6.29
C THR A 134 -1.47 -8.52 -5.71
N GLU A 135 -1.61 -9.19 -4.56
CA GLU A 135 -2.90 -9.52 -3.96
C GLU A 135 -3.38 -8.44 -2.98
N ALA A 136 -2.47 -7.67 -2.40
CA ALA A 136 -2.75 -6.66 -1.38
C ALA A 136 -2.67 -5.22 -1.93
N CYS A 137 -3.44 -4.93 -2.98
CA CYS A 137 -3.51 -3.61 -3.59
C CYS A 137 -4.92 -3.03 -3.52
N PHE A 138 -5.00 -1.71 -3.35
CA PHE A 138 -6.23 -0.93 -3.45
C PHE A 138 -6.02 0.22 -4.44
N GLY A 139 -6.99 0.45 -5.31
CA GLY A 139 -6.97 1.53 -6.30
C GLY A 139 -8.32 2.21 -6.44
N VAL A 140 -8.30 3.47 -6.86
CA VAL A 140 -9.49 4.24 -7.24
C VAL A 140 -9.32 4.75 -8.66
N THR A 141 -10.27 4.43 -9.52
CA THR A 141 -10.27 4.89 -10.92
C THR A 141 -10.72 6.34 -11.03
N GLU A 142 -10.54 6.93 -12.21
CA GLU A 142 -11.06 8.27 -12.53
C GLU A 142 -12.58 8.40 -12.34
N SER A 143 -13.33 7.32 -12.54
CA SER A 143 -14.79 7.31 -12.31
C SER A 143 -15.18 7.10 -10.84
N GLY A 144 -14.22 6.99 -9.92
CA GLY A 144 -14.45 6.71 -8.50
C GLY A 144 -14.69 5.24 -8.17
N GLU A 145 -14.42 4.33 -9.11
CA GLU A 145 -14.55 2.89 -8.86
C GLU A 145 -13.40 2.40 -7.98
N PHE A 146 -13.72 1.65 -6.93
CA PHE A 146 -12.74 1.03 -6.05
C PHE A 146 -12.35 -0.33 -6.57
N LEU A 147 -11.04 -0.58 -6.67
CA LEU A 147 -10.45 -1.81 -7.16
C LEU A 147 -9.64 -2.48 -6.05
N SER A 148 -9.89 -3.76 -5.84
CA SER A 148 -9.02 -4.67 -5.07
C SER A 148 -8.81 -5.98 -5.82
N THR A 149 -8.86 -6.01 -7.16
CA THR A 149 -8.45 -7.20 -7.91
C THR A 149 -6.93 -7.34 -7.87
N PRO A 150 -6.39 -8.57 -7.95
CA PRO A 150 -4.94 -8.73 -8.02
C PRO A 150 -4.36 -8.01 -9.23
N VAL A 151 -3.28 -7.26 -9.02
CA VAL A 151 -2.72 -6.38 -10.05
C VAL A 151 -1.30 -6.78 -10.42
N GLN A 152 -1.05 -6.85 -11.72
CA GLN A 152 0.26 -7.15 -12.30
C GLN A 152 0.66 -6.06 -13.29
N MET A 153 1.96 -5.79 -13.36
CA MET A 153 2.54 -4.93 -14.39
C MET A 153 3.06 -5.79 -15.54
N LYS A 154 2.70 -5.44 -16.77
CA LYS A 154 3.31 -5.97 -18.00
C LYS A 154 4.00 -4.83 -18.70
N ALA A 155 5.32 -4.87 -18.76
CA ALA A 155 6.10 -3.80 -19.35
C ALA A 155 7.30 -4.33 -20.14
N SER A 156 7.69 -3.59 -21.16
CA SER A 156 8.87 -3.88 -21.97
C SER A 156 9.54 -2.60 -22.47
N VAL A 157 10.83 -2.73 -22.75
CA VAL A 157 11.65 -1.68 -23.36
C VAL A 157 12.21 -2.22 -24.67
N GLN A 158 11.88 -1.55 -25.76
CA GLN A 158 12.45 -1.80 -27.08
C GLN A 158 13.60 -0.83 -27.32
N ILE A 159 14.76 -1.31 -27.76
CA ILE A 159 15.90 -0.50 -28.21
C ILE A 159 16.36 -1.05 -29.56
N GLY A 160 16.18 -0.27 -30.64
CA GLY A 160 16.37 -0.76 -31.99
C GLY A 160 15.46 -1.95 -32.29
N ALA A 161 16.04 -3.07 -32.73
CA ALA A 161 15.31 -4.30 -33.05
C ALA A 161 15.03 -5.20 -31.82
N HIS A 162 15.59 -4.87 -30.66
CA HIS A 162 15.59 -5.76 -29.49
C HIS A 162 14.58 -5.31 -28.45
N THR A 163 13.88 -6.27 -27.83
CA THR A 163 12.90 -6.01 -26.77
C THR A 163 13.26 -6.78 -25.51
N LEU A 164 13.35 -6.09 -24.38
CA LEU A 164 13.62 -6.66 -23.07
C LEU A 164 12.41 -6.48 -22.15
N PRO A 165 12.13 -7.43 -21.24
CA PRO A 165 11.14 -7.21 -20.20
C PRO A 165 11.58 -6.08 -19.26
N LEU A 166 10.65 -5.22 -18.90
CA LEU A 166 10.84 -4.22 -17.84
C LEU A 166 10.16 -4.74 -16.57
N GLU A 167 10.96 -5.01 -15.54
CA GLU A 167 10.49 -5.75 -14.36
C GLU A 167 10.11 -4.82 -13.19
N CYS A 168 10.79 -3.68 -13.06
CA CYS A 168 10.62 -2.77 -11.93
C CYS A 168 10.58 -1.29 -12.36
N VAL A 169 9.86 -0.48 -11.59
CA VAL A 169 9.85 0.99 -11.69
C VAL A 169 10.25 1.57 -10.33
N ASN A 170 11.30 2.40 -10.32
CA ASN A 170 11.82 3.08 -9.14
C ASN A 170 12.19 2.16 -7.94
N GLN A 171 12.45 0.87 -8.16
CA GLN A 171 12.81 -0.07 -7.10
C GLN A 171 14.31 -0.11 -6.82
N ARG A 172 14.66 -0.53 -5.60
CA ARG A 172 16.05 -0.74 -5.22
C ARG A 172 16.66 -1.97 -5.90
N ARG A 173 17.98 -1.87 -6.07
CA ARG A 173 18.88 -2.93 -6.59
C ARG A 173 18.87 -4.27 -5.82
N LEU A 174 18.27 -4.34 -4.62
CA LEU A 174 18.31 -5.57 -3.82
C LEU A 174 17.23 -6.57 -4.20
N ASP A 175 16.23 -6.10 -4.93
CA ASP A 175 15.12 -6.92 -5.36
C ASP A 175 15.48 -7.59 -6.68
N GLY A 176 14.84 -8.73 -6.96
CA GLY A 176 15.22 -9.67 -8.02
C GLY A 176 15.29 -9.09 -9.43
N CYS A 177 14.83 -7.84 -9.62
CA CYS A 177 14.73 -7.18 -10.91
C CYS A 177 16.06 -7.08 -11.65
N GLN A 178 16.03 -7.50 -12.92
CA GLN A 178 17.17 -7.43 -13.83
C GLN A 178 17.15 -6.18 -14.69
N VAL A 179 15.95 -5.67 -15.00
CA VAL A 179 15.74 -4.45 -15.77
C VAL A 179 14.83 -3.52 -14.98
N THR A 180 15.28 -2.30 -14.71
CA THR A 180 14.57 -1.32 -13.86
C THR A 180 14.56 0.05 -14.52
N LEU A 181 13.39 0.68 -14.54
CA LEU A 181 13.24 2.05 -15.01
C LEU A 181 13.27 3.01 -13.80
N TYR A 182 14.19 3.96 -13.82
CA TYR A 182 14.26 5.05 -12.86
C TYR A 182 13.75 6.34 -13.49
N THR A 183 12.61 6.81 -12.99
CA THR A 183 11.94 8.06 -13.40
C THR A 183 12.32 9.20 -12.45
N PRO A 184 12.01 10.47 -12.79
CA PRO A 184 12.24 11.60 -11.88
C PRO A 184 11.57 11.45 -10.51
N ARG A 185 10.51 10.63 -10.39
CA ARG A 185 9.87 10.33 -9.11
C ARG A 185 10.75 9.51 -8.17
N LEU A 186 11.86 8.90 -8.60
CA LEU A 186 12.83 8.31 -7.68
C LEU A 186 13.52 9.40 -6.84
N GLY A 187 14.04 10.43 -7.52
CA GLY A 187 14.93 11.46 -7.01
C GLY A 187 15.89 11.94 -8.11
N GLU A 188 16.94 12.69 -7.75
CA GLU A 188 17.84 13.32 -8.73
C GLU A 188 18.76 12.35 -9.49
N SER A 189 19.06 11.18 -8.92
CA SER A 189 19.95 10.19 -9.50
C SER A 189 19.56 8.77 -9.11
N THR A 190 20.01 7.79 -9.88
CA THR A 190 19.62 6.38 -9.70
C THR A 190 20.15 5.72 -8.43
N ARG A 191 21.18 6.31 -7.79
CA ARG A 191 21.89 5.74 -6.63
C ARG A 191 22.39 4.31 -6.86
N THR A 192 22.61 3.90 -8.11
CA THR A 192 23.18 2.57 -8.41
C THR A 192 24.71 2.56 -8.25
N HIS A 193 25.31 1.38 -8.36
CA HIS A 193 26.76 1.19 -8.20
C HIS A 193 27.38 0.60 -9.47
N ARG A 194 28.48 1.19 -9.95
CA ARG A 194 29.18 0.86 -11.20
C ARG A 194 29.39 -0.62 -11.52
N ARG A 195 29.70 -1.44 -10.51
CA ARG A 195 30.04 -2.88 -10.68
C ARG A 195 28.83 -3.81 -10.88
N ARG A 196 27.61 -3.29 -10.99
CA ARG A 196 26.38 -4.09 -10.85
C ARG A 196 25.48 -4.09 -12.08
N GLY A 197 25.74 -3.20 -13.04
CA GLY A 197 24.89 -3.06 -14.21
C GLY A 197 25.31 -1.89 -15.09
N THR A 198 24.65 -1.80 -16.24
CA THR A 198 24.75 -0.71 -17.20
C THR A 198 23.54 0.20 -17.04
N GLU A 199 23.73 1.50 -17.18
CA GLU A 199 22.66 2.49 -17.19
C GLU A 199 22.54 3.09 -18.58
N ILE A 200 21.33 3.17 -19.08
CA ILE A 200 20.98 3.78 -20.36
C ILE A 200 20.11 4.99 -20.03
N VAL A 201 20.65 6.18 -20.26
CA VAL A 201 19.91 7.44 -20.09
C VAL A 201 19.04 7.63 -21.32
N ILE A 202 17.74 7.76 -21.12
CA ILE A 202 16.76 7.92 -22.19
C ILE A 202 16.05 9.26 -22.03
N GLY A 203 15.83 9.96 -23.15
CA GLY A 203 15.16 11.27 -23.22
C GLY A 203 13.95 11.24 -24.14
N GLY A 204 13.15 12.31 -24.07
CA GLY A 204 11.97 12.49 -24.91
C GLY A 204 10.75 11.65 -24.49
N LEU A 205 10.66 11.25 -23.22
CA LEU A 205 9.47 10.59 -22.69
C LEU A 205 8.39 11.62 -22.36
N SER A 206 7.14 11.32 -22.71
CA SER A 206 5.99 12.09 -22.23
C SER A 206 5.61 11.64 -20.82
N LEU A 207 6.24 12.22 -19.80
CA LEU A 207 5.88 11.98 -18.41
C LEU A 207 4.57 12.71 -18.01
N PRO A 208 3.80 12.20 -17.04
CA PRO A 208 4.07 11.08 -16.14
C PRO A 208 3.97 9.69 -16.79
N LEU A 209 4.59 8.68 -16.17
CA LEU A 209 4.43 7.28 -16.56
C LEU A 209 3.04 6.78 -16.14
N THR A 210 2.09 6.71 -17.05
CA THR A 210 0.71 6.26 -16.75
C THR A 210 0.61 4.73 -16.61
N PRO A 211 -0.41 4.20 -15.91
CA PRO A 211 -0.71 2.76 -15.84
C PRO A 211 -0.93 2.06 -17.18
N ASN A 212 -1.23 2.81 -18.25
CA ASN A 212 -1.25 2.36 -19.63
C ASN A 212 -0.43 3.35 -20.47
N TYR A 213 0.78 2.94 -20.83
CA TYR A 213 1.79 3.80 -21.39
C TYR A 213 2.45 3.15 -22.61
N ALA A 214 2.55 3.89 -23.69
CA ALA A 214 3.33 3.52 -24.86
C ALA A 214 3.91 4.80 -25.46
N HIS A 215 5.23 4.95 -25.40
CA HIS A 215 5.87 6.16 -25.90
C HIS A 215 7.26 5.86 -26.49
N PRO A 216 7.61 6.46 -27.63
CA PRO A 216 8.97 6.39 -28.14
C PRO A 216 9.94 7.15 -27.23
N TYR A 217 11.22 6.83 -27.32
CA TYR A 217 12.29 7.58 -26.68
C TYR A 217 13.57 7.48 -27.49
N ARG A 218 14.54 8.31 -27.14
CA ARG A 218 15.90 8.23 -27.67
C ARG A 218 16.90 7.92 -26.56
N VAL A 219 17.88 7.07 -26.86
CA VAL A 219 19.02 6.82 -25.98
C VAL A 219 19.97 8.01 -26.06
N GLU A 220 20.11 8.74 -24.96
CA GLU A 220 21.01 9.90 -24.87
C GLU A 220 22.43 9.49 -24.48
N GLY A 221 22.58 8.43 -23.68
CA GLY A 221 23.89 7.97 -23.27
C GLY A 221 23.86 6.62 -22.56
N ILE A 222 25.03 6.00 -22.50
CA ILE A 222 25.23 4.72 -21.80
C ILE A 222 26.36 4.90 -20.79
N SER A 223 26.07 4.58 -19.53
CA SER A 223 26.98 4.73 -18.40
C SER A 223 27.23 3.39 -17.73
N ARG A 224 28.50 3.08 -17.47
CA ARG A 224 28.93 1.96 -16.61
C ARG A 224 29.45 2.44 -15.26
N ASN A 225 29.31 3.73 -14.96
CA ASN A 225 29.77 4.33 -13.71
C ASN A 225 28.71 4.24 -12.59
N GLY A 226 27.47 3.90 -12.94
CA GLY A 226 26.33 3.92 -12.02
C GLY A 226 26.00 5.33 -11.55
N ASN A 227 24.91 5.44 -10.79
CA ASN A 227 24.44 6.70 -10.20
C ASN A 227 24.23 7.82 -11.23
N SER A 228 23.76 7.49 -12.43
CA SER A 228 23.49 8.50 -13.45
C SER A 228 22.42 9.50 -12.97
N PRO A 229 22.55 10.79 -13.32
CA PRO A 229 21.48 11.76 -13.12
C PRO A 229 20.25 11.36 -13.93
N ILE A 230 19.07 11.56 -13.36
CA ILE A 230 17.80 11.25 -14.02
C ILE A 230 17.30 12.51 -14.74
N PRO A 231 17.14 12.51 -16.08
CA PRO A 231 16.67 13.68 -16.82
C PRO A 231 15.21 14.01 -16.51
N ARG A 232 14.85 15.30 -16.53
CA ARG A 232 13.49 15.76 -16.17
C ARG A 232 12.41 15.30 -17.15
N ASP A 233 12.77 15.18 -18.42
CA ASP A 233 11.95 14.78 -19.56
C ASP A 233 12.27 13.36 -20.05
N GLY A 234 12.76 12.52 -19.13
CA GLY A 234 13.23 11.18 -19.47
C GLY A 234 13.36 10.27 -18.27
N ALA A 235 14.22 9.26 -18.40
CA ALA A 235 14.44 8.25 -17.37
C ALA A 235 15.84 7.64 -17.51
N VAL A 236 16.19 6.77 -16.57
CA VAL A 236 17.37 5.89 -16.68
C VAL A 236 16.91 4.45 -16.63
N LEU A 237 17.21 3.70 -17.68
CA LEU A 237 17.02 2.26 -17.71
C LEU A 237 18.29 1.59 -17.17
N TRP A 238 18.17 0.90 -16.04
CA TRP A 238 19.25 0.13 -15.46
C TRP A 238 19.11 -1.34 -15.80
N MET A 239 20.19 -1.94 -16.29
CA MET A 239 20.30 -3.35 -16.64
C MET A 239 21.35 -4.03 -15.78
N SER A 240 20.93 -5.04 -15.02
CA SER A 240 21.79 -5.86 -14.19
C SER A 240 22.84 -6.60 -15.01
N THR A 241 24.03 -6.80 -14.44
CA THR A 241 25.04 -7.70 -15.03
C THR A 241 24.57 -9.16 -15.13
N ARG A 242 23.41 -9.51 -14.55
CA ARG A 242 22.77 -10.82 -14.67
C ARG A 242 21.97 -11.00 -15.96
N VAL A 243 21.62 -9.90 -16.65
CA VAL A 243 20.98 -9.97 -17.96
C VAL A 243 21.98 -10.62 -18.92
N LYS A 244 21.63 -11.81 -19.44
CA LYS A 244 22.46 -12.58 -20.37
C LYS A 244 22.12 -12.32 -21.84
N ASP A 245 21.22 -11.37 -22.10
CA ASP A 245 20.82 -11.04 -23.46
C ASP A 245 22.00 -10.37 -24.20
N PRO A 246 22.48 -10.95 -25.32
CA PRO A 246 23.64 -10.41 -26.04
C PRO A 246 23.38 -9.02 -26.63
N SER A 247 22.12 -8.65 -26.88
CA SER A 247 21.73 -7.34 -27.43
C SER A 247 22.14 -6.17 -26.55
N VAL A 248 22.34 -6.39 -25.24
CA VAL A 248 22.80 -5.35 -24.30
C VAL A 248 24.14 -4.74 -24.74
N SER A 249 24.99 -5.54 -25.40
CA SER A 249 26.28 -5.09 -25.95
C SER A 249 26.15 -4.27 -27.24
N GLU A 250 24.99 -4.32 -27.90
CA GLU A 250 24.72 -3.64 -29.18
C GLU A 250 24.03 -2.28 -29.00
N PHE A 251 23.57 -1.96 -27.77
CA PHE A 251 22.94 -0.69 -27.48
C PHE A 251 23.96 0.45 -27.56
N ASN A 252 23.55 1.54 -28.22
CA ASN A 252 24.39 2.71 -28.47
C ASN A 252 23.60 4.01 -28.28
N ALA A 253 24.31 5.10 -27.99
CA ALA A 253 23.73 6.44 -27.99
C ALA A 253 23.14 6.78 -29.37
N GLY A 254 22.02 7.49 -29.37
CA GLY A 254 21.25 7.82 -30.55
C GLY A 254 20.29 6.74 -31.05
N ALA A 255 20.31 5.54 -30.47
CA ALA A 255 19.30 4.53 -30.78
C ALA A 255 17.91 5.00 -30.35
N GLU A 256 16.92 4.66 -31.16
CA GLU A 256 15.51 4.88 -30.83
C GLU A 256 14.92 3.64 -30.15
N GLY A 257 13.89 3.87 -29.36
CA GLY A 257 13.22 2.82 -28.61
C GLY A 257 11.77 3.15 -28.32
N THR A 258 11.06 2.18 -27.78
CA THR A 258 9.69 2.37 -27.29
C THR A 258 9.56 1.73 -25.91
N LEU A 259 9.03 2.49 -24.96
CA LEU A 259 8.66 1.98 -23.64
C LEU A 259 7.17 1.64 -23.68
N THR A 260 6.83 0.40 -23.33
CA THR A 260 5.43 -0.02 -23.16
C THR A 260 5.19 -0.52 -21.75
N LEU A 261 4.04 -0.18 -21.18
CA LEU A 261 3.62 -0.59 -19.85
C LEU A 261 2.10 -0.65 -19.79
N THR A 262 1.57 -1.71 -19.19
CA THR A 262 0.14 -1.83 -18.85
C THR A 262 -0.01 -2.47 -17.48
N LEU A 263 -1.06 -2.10 -16.76
CA LEU A 263 -1.53 -2.85 -15.61
C LEU A 263 -2.62 -3.84 -16.03
N SER A 264 -2.61 -5.01 -15.39
CA SER A 264 -3.59 -6.07 -15.58
C SER A 264 -4.20 -6.40 -14.21
N PRO A 265 -5.53 -6.56 -14.11
CA PRO A 265 -6.51 -6.53 -15.20
C PRO A 265 -6.78 -5.10 -15.75
N PRO A 266 -7.37 -4.95 -16.96
CA PRO A 266 -7.37 -3.70 -17.71
C PRO A 266 -8.03 -2.50 -17.03
N GLU A 267 -8.91 -2.70 -16.07
CA GLU A 267 -9.51 -1.65 -15.25
C GLU A 267 -8.45 -0.85 -14.46
N TRP A 268 -7.33 -1.46 -14.09
CA TRP A 268 -6.21 -0.77 -13.43
C TRP A 268 -5.50 0.24 -14.34
N ASN A 269 -5.70 0.18 -15.65
CA ASN A 269 -5.14 1.15 -16.58
C ASN A 269 -5.73 2.56 -16.41
N ARG A 270 -6.85 2.71 -15.69
CA ARG A 270 -7.53 3.98 -15.42
C ARG A 270 -7.43 4.44 -13.96
N VAL A 271 -6.54 3.80 -13.19
CA VAL A 271 -6.38 4.11 -11.76
C VAL A 271 -5.72 5.49 -11.58
N GLN A 272 -6.32 6.33 -10.74
CA GLN A 272 -5.82 7.67 -10.41
C GLN A 272 -4.99 7.65 -9.13
N HIS A 273 -5.47 6.93 -8.11
CA HIS A 273 -4.75 6.71 -6.87
C HIS A 273 -4.72 5.23 -6.54
N ALA A 274 -3.55 4.71 -6.18
CA ALA A 274 -3.41 3.34 -5.71
C ALA A 274 -2.36 3.23 -4.63
N ILE A 275 -2.57 2.27 -3.73
CA ILE A 275 -1.62 1.92 -2.70
C ILE A 275 -1.49 0.39 -2.56
N GLY A 276 -0.26 -0.06 -2.43
CA GLY A 276 0.07 -1.42 -2.07
C GLY A 276 0.25 -1.55 -0.56
N GLY A 277 -0.34 -2.58 0.01
CA GLY A 277 -0.11 -3.04 1.37
C GLY A 277 0.82 -4.25 1.41
N ARG A 278 0.60 -5.09 2.41
CA ARG A 278 1.08 -6.48 2.47
C ARG A 278 -0.03 -7.32 3.07
N LEU A 279 -0.29 -8.46 2.44
CA LEU A 279 -1.37 -9.38 2.79
C LEU A 279 -2.77 -8.77 2.61
N ARG A 280 -3.61 -9.45 1.82
CA ARG A 280 -5.05 -9.18 1.81
C ARG A 280 -5.68 -9.73 3.09
N LEU A 281 -6.40 -8.89 3.82
CA LEU A 281 -7.12 -9.27 5.04
C LEU A 281 -8.46 -9.90 4.72
N LEU A 282 -9.26 -9.24 3.88
CA LEU A 282 -10.61 -9.66 3.53
C LEU A 282 -10.79 -9.76 2.02
N LYS A 283 -11.54 -10.78 1.58
CA LYS A 283 -12.06 -10.93 0.22
C LYS A 283 -13.49 -11.45 0.27
N ASN A 284 -14.42 -10.76 -0.40
CA ASN A 284 -15.84 -11.11 -0.42
C ASN A 284 -16.43 -11.33 0.99
N GLY A 285 -16.05 -10.49 1.95
CA GLY A 285 -16.50 -10.57 3.34
C GLY A 285 -15.92 -11.74 4.15
N LYS A 286 -14.87 -12.41 3.64
CA LYS A 286 -14.20 -13.53 4.33
C LYS A 286 -12.77 -13.17 4.69
N ILE A 287 -12.35 -13.57 5.88
CA ILE A 287 -10.96 -13.47 6.34
C ILE A 287 -10.08 -14.38 5.48
N ASN A 288 -8.89 -13.88 5.14
CA ASN A 288 -7.84 -14.65 4.47
C ASN A 288 -7.58 -15.98 5.16
N GLU A 289 -7.70 -17.09 4.43
CA GLU A 289 -7.61 -18.45 4.95
C GLU A 289 -6.29 -18.71 5.69
N THR A 290 -5.17 -18.18 5.19
CA THR A 290 -3.87 -18.32 5.86
C THR A 290 -3.87 -17.63 7.23
N LEU A 291 -4.57 -16.50 7.40
CA LEU A 291 -4.74 -15.87 8.72
C LEU A 291 -5.59 -16.74 9.66
N VAL A 292 -6.65 -17.36 9.15
CA VAL A 292 -7.52 -18.27 9.91
C VAL A 292 -6.73 -19.49 10.39
N GLU A 293 -5.98 -20.12 9.49
CA GLU A 293 -5.12 -21.27 9.79
C GLU A 293 -4.05 -20.91 10.82
N MET A 294 -3.34 -19.79 10.64
CA MET A 294 -2.33 -19.33 11.58
C MET A 294 -2.94 -19.06 12.95
N HIS A 295 -4.11 -18.40 13.01
CA HIS A 295 -4.80 -18.11 14.27
C HIS A 295 -5.18 -19.38 15.03
N HIS A 296 -5.74 -20.39 14.35
CA HIS A 296 -6.12 -21.66 15.00
C HIS A 296 -4.92 -22.55 15.37
N ALA A 297 -3.80 -22.43 14.65
CA ALA A 297 -2.58 -23.15 14.96
C ALA A 297 -1.85 -22.58 16.19
N GLU A 298 -2.08 -21.31 16.54
CA GLU A 298 -1.45 -20.65 17.67
C GLU A 298 -2.03 -21.13 19.00
N LYS A 299 -1.24 -21.91 19.76
CA LYS A 299 -1.70 -22.52 21.02
C LYS A 299 -1.50 -21.62 22.25
N ARG A 300 -0.77 -20.50 22.13
CA ARG A 300 -0.45 -19.62 23.26
C ARG A 300 -0.41 -18.15 22.82
N HIS A 301 -1.59 -17.53 22.73
CA HIS A 301 -1.66 -16.08 22.70
C HIS A 301 -1.35 -15.53 24.09
N VAL A 302 -0.32 -14.71 24.20
CA VAL A 302 0.01 -14.02 25.46
C VAL A 302 -0.04 -12.52 25.19
N PRO A 303 -1.10 -11.81 25.63
CA PRO A 303 -1.24 -10.39 25.39
C PRO A 303 0.02 -9.62 25.77
N GLY A 304 0.51 -8.79 24.85
CA GLY A 304 1.70 -7.96 25.05
C GLY A 304 3.06 -8.68 24.89
N LYS A 305 3.09 -9.98 24.56
CA LYS A 305 4.33 -10.68 24.17
C LYS A 305 4.41 -10.81 22.65
N ARG A 306 5.50 -10.31 22.07
CA ARG A 306 5.76 -10.46 20.63
C ARG A 306 5.89 -11.93 20.23
N ALA A 307 5.05 -12.36 19.30
CA ALA A 307 5.23 -13.64 18.61
C ALA A 307 6.45 -13.57 17.67
N SER A 308 7.06 -14.72 17.37
CA SER A 308 8.14 -14.80 16.38
C SER A 308 7.64 -14.50 14.96
N VAL A 309 6.35 -14.76 14.69
CA VAL A 309 5.66 -14.44 13.45
C VAL A 309 4.82 -13.18 13.66
N LEU A 310 5.19 -12.09 12.99
CA LEU A 310 4.52 -10.79 13.17
C LEU A 310 3.02 -10.81 12.84
N ASN A 311 2.55 -11.72 11.99
CA ASN A 311 1.13 -11.87 11.66
C ASN A 311 0.29 -12.29 12.88
N LEU A 312 0.92 -13.03 13.81
CA LEU A 312 0.32 -13.55 15.04
C LEU A 312 0.61 -12.68 16.27
N SER A 313 1.44 -11.65 16.14
CA SER A 313 1.76 -10.76 17.26
C SER A 313 0.72 -9.66 17.39
N HIS A 314 0.40 -9.26 18.62
CA HIS A 314 -0.20 -7.96 18.87
C HIS A 314 0.79 -6.86 18.50
N GLU A 315 0.38 -6.03 17.56
CA GLU A 315 1.17 -4.93 17.07
C GLU A 315 0.25 -3.74 16.81
N PRO A 316 0.75 -2.50 16.82
CA PRO A 316 0.04 -1.41 16.19
C PRO A 316 -0.19 -1.77 14.72
N ARG A 317 -1.40 -1.51 14.23
CA ARG A 317 -1.82 -1.88 12.87
C ARG A 317 -2.39 -0.67 12.16
N THR A 318 -2.23 -0.66 10.85
CA THR A 318 -2.95 0.25 9.95
C THR A 318 -3.56 -0.60 8.85
N ALA A 319 -4.82 -0.36 8.52
CA ALA A 319 -5.50 -1.06 7.43
C ALA A 319 -6.46 -0.15 6.69
N LEU A 320 -6.75 -0.56 5.46
CA LEU A 320 -7.79 -0.01 4.61
C LEU A 320 -8.76 -1.12 4.29
N GLY A 321 -10.05 -0.87 4.51
CA GLY A 321 -11.13 -1.74 4.06
C GLY A 321 -12.23 -0.96 3.36
N TYR A 322 -13.09 -1.64 2.60
CA TYR A 322 -14.27 -1.01 2.02
C TYR A 322 -15.38 -2.03 1.77
N ASN A 323 -16.59 -1.51 1.61
CA ASN A 323 -17.75 -2.21 1.05
C ASN A 323 -18.38 -1.32 -0.03
N ALA A 324 -19.58 -1.67 -0.51
CA ALA A 324 -20.30 -0.91 -1.55
C ALA A 324 -20.50 0.59 -1.21
N ASP A 325 -20.61 0.92 0.07
CA ASP A 325 -21.09 2.22 0.55
C ASP A 325 -20.02 3.02 1.30
N THR A 326 -19.02 2.35 1.89
CA THR A 326 -18.10 2.95 2.87
C THR A 326 -16.67 2.52 2.63
N LEU A 327 -15.74 3.47 2.70
CA LEU A 327 -14.31 3.26 2.90
C LEU A 327 -13.98 3.36 4.39
N PHE A 328 -13.18 2.43 4.89
CA PHE A 328 -12.69 2.36 6.26
C PHE A 328 -11.18 2.57 6.28
N LEU A 329 -10.72 3.58 7.03
CA LEU A 329 -9.31 3.70 7.43
C LEU A 329 -9.21 3.40 8.91
N ILE A 330 -8.37 2.43 9.29
CA ILE A 330 -8.25 1.97 10.67
C ILE A 330 -6.80 2.07 11.12
N VAL A 331 -6.59 2.62 12.31
CA VAL A 331 -5.32 2.55 13.04
C VAL A 331 -5.58 1.99 14.44
N ALA A 332 -4.92 0.89 14.77
CA ALA A 332 -4.86 0.36 16.13
C ALA A 332 -3.54 0.81 16.77
N ASP A 333 -3.61 1.46 17.93
CA ASP A 333 -2.44 1.71 18.75
C ASP A 333 -1.93 0.37 19.33
N GLY A 334 -0.66 0.30 19.72
CA GLY A 334 -0.10 -0.94 20.30
C GLY A 334 1.26 -0.73 20.97
N ARG A 335 1.82 -1.81 21.53
CA ARG A 335 3.09 -1.83 22.30
C ARG A 335 3.12 -0.88 23.51
N GLN A 336 1.96 -0.57 24.08
CA GLN A 336 1.83 0.39 25.17
C GLN A 336 1.13 -0.28 26.35
N PRO A 337 1.90 -0.88 27.28
CA PRO A 337 1.33 -1.54 28.44
C PRO A 337 0.32 -0.64 29.16
N LYS A 338 -0.83 -1.21 29.54
CA LYS A 338 -1.96 -0.53 30.20
C LYS A 338 -2.73 0.51 29.37
N TYR A 339 -2.39 0.70 28.09
CA TYR A 339 -3.12 1.61 27.20
C TYR A 339 -3.59 0.91 25.92
N SER A 340 -2.66 0.33 25.14
CA SER A 340 -3.02 -0.43 23.95
C SER A 340 -1.97 -1.50 23.68
N THR A 341 -2.37 -2.77 23.69
CA THR A 341 -1.49 -3.90 23.38
C THR A 341 -1.26 -4.04 21.87
N GLY A 342 -2.28 -3.73 21.07
CA GLY A 342 -2.28 -3.87 19.61
C GLY A 342 -3.15 -5.04 19.17
N LEU A 343 -3.12 -5.36 17.88
CA LEU A 343 -3.92 -6.43 17.30
C LEU A 343 -3.05 -7.40 16.50
N THR A 344 -3.45 -8.65 16.46
CA THR A 344 -3.08 -9.57 15.40
C THR A 344 -3.74 -9.17 14.08
N LEU A 345 -3.26 -9.72 12.96
CA LEU A 345 -3.92 -9.49 11.67
C LEU A 345 -5.29 -10.17 11.58
N TYR A 346 -5.50 -11.29 12.28
CA TYR A 346 -6.79 -11.97 12.35
C TYR A 346 -7.83 -11.11 13.09
N GLU A 347 -7.49 -10.60 14.27
CA GLU A 347 -8.40 -9.71 15.03
C GLU A 347 -8.74 -8.44 14.25
N LEU A 348 -7.75 -7.82 13.60
CA LEU A 348 -7.99 -6.67 12.73
C LEU A 348 -8.96 -7.00 11.59
N ALA A 349 -8.80 -8.17 10.96
CA ALA A 349 -9.70 -8.63 9.90
C ALA A 349 -11.12 -8.90 10.42
N SER A 350 -11.27 -9.50 11.62
CA SER A 350 -12.56 -9.71 12.27
C SER A 350 -13.27 -8.38 12.55
N ILE A 351 -12.55 -7.39 13.09
CA ILE A 351 -13.10 -6.05 13.35
C ILE A 351 -13.55 -5.38 12.04
N LEU A 352 -12.77 -5.51 10.96
CA LEU A 352 -13.17 -4.99 9.65
C LEU A 352 -14.46 -5.66 9.13
N ILE A 353 -14.65 -6.96 9.35
CA ILE A 353 -15.93 -7.64 9.03
C ILE A 353 -17.07 -7.07 9.88
N GLU A 354 -16.86 -6.87 11.18
CA GLU A 354 -17.87 -6.33 12.09
C GLU A 354 -18.28 -4.89 11.73
N LEU A 355 -17.34 -4.09 11.24
CA LEU A 355 -17.60 -2.75 10.67
C LEU A 355 -18.29 -2.81 9.30
N GLY A 356 -18.40 -4.01 8.70
CA GLY A 356 -19.09 -4.25 7.44
C GLY A 356 -18.22 -4.18 6.20
N ALA A 357 -16.88 -4.17 6.33
CA ALA A 357 -15.99 -4.24 5.17
C ALA A 357 -16.08 -5.61 4.49
N THR A 358 -16.10 -5.61 3.15
CA THR A 358 -16.09 -6.84 2.34
C THR A 358 -14.71 -7.12 1.75
N GLU A 359 -13.93 -6.06 1.52
CA GLU A 359 -12.57 -6.10 1.01
C GLU A 359 -11.66 -5.34 1.97
N ALA A 360 -10.44 -5.83 2.22
CA ALA A 360 -9.48 -5.11 3.04
C ALA A 360 -8.03 -5.56 2.81
N ILE A 361 -7.10 -4.62 2.97
CA ILE A 361 -5.66 -4.85 2.91
C ILE A 361 -4.99 -4.29 4.17
N ASN A 362 -3.91 -4.95 4.59
CA ASN A 362 -3.08 -4.46 5.68
C ASN A 362 -2.00 -3.50 5.12
N LEU A 363 -1.84 -2.36 5.77
CA LEU A 363 -0.81 -1.35 5.48
C LEU A 363 0.37 -1.49 6.47
N ASP A 364 1.38 -0.62 6.36
CA ASP A 364 2.51 -0.67 7.30
C ASP A 364 2.03 -0.37 8.73
N GLY A 365 2.60 -1.07 9.70
CA GLY A 365 2.15 -1.04 11.08
C GLY A 365 3.26 -0.62 12.05
N GLY A 366 3.13 -1.06 13.29
CA GLY A 366 4.12 -0.77 14.32
C GLY A 366 4.27 0.72 14.58
N SER A 367 5.51 1.21 14.69
CA SER A 367 5.74 2.64 14.96
C SER A 367 5.35 3.54 13.80
N SER A 368 5.02 3.00 12.63
CA SER A 368 4.51 3.77 11.48
C SER A 368 3.03 4.12 11.64
N SER A 369 2.27 3.34 12.43
CA SER A 369 0.83 3.53 12.66
C SER A 369 0.50 4.91 13.22
N THR A 370 -0.09 5.74 12.36
CA THR A 370 -0.40 7.15 12.63
C THR A 370 -1.76 7.48 12.05
N PHE A 371 -2.60 8.15 12.83
CA PHE A 371 -3.91 8.65 12.43
C PHE A 371 -3.96 10.16 12.67
N VAL A 372 -4.15 10.91 11.60
CA VAL A 372 -4.19 12.37 11.59
C VAL A 372 -5.59 12.83 11.21
N VAL A 373 -6.10 13.82 11.95
CA VAL A 373 -7.34 14.54 11.61
C VAL A 373 -7.06 16.03 11.67
N ASN A 374 -7.39 16.78 10.62
CA ASN A 374 -7.12 18.22 10.53
C ASN A 374 -5.70 18.58 10.98
N GLU A 375 -4.69 17.98 10.35
CA GLU A 375 -3.26 18.29 10.60
C GLU A 375 -2.75 17.93 12.00
N ALA A 376 -3.55 17.28 12.84
CA ALA A 376 -3.16 16.83 14.17
C ALA A 376 -3.12 15.30 14.26
N VAL A 377 -2.03 14.75 14.82
CA VAL A 377 -1.96 13.33 15.19
C VAL A 377 -2.89 13.10 16.38
N ILE A 378 -3.90 12.24 16.21
CA ILE A 378 -4.91 11.98 17.25
C ILE A 378 -4.71 10.64 17.97
N ASN A 379 -4.05 9.67 17.32
CA ASN A 379 -3.66 8.42 17.97
C ASN A 379 -2.40 8.62 18.82
N LYS A 380 -1.96 7.56 19.52
CA LYS A 380 -0.71 7.57 20.27
C LYS A 380 0.32 6.64 19.62
N PRO A 381 1.17 7.14 18.70
CA PRO A 381 2.18 6.31 18.04
C PRO A 381 3.09 5.57 19.03
N SER A 382 3.39 4.30 18.75
CA SER A 382 4.19 3.46 19.66
C SER A 382 5.66 3.91 19.80
N GLY A 383 6.15 4.78 18.90
CA GLY A 383 7.53 5.24 18.87
C GLY A 383 7.85 6.46 19.76
N GLN A 384 7.00 6.79 20.74
CA GLN A 384 7.01 8.03 21.54
C GLN A 384 6.72 9.32 20.77
N ARG A 385 7.03 9.36 19.47
CA ARG A 385 6.67 10.42 18.51
C ARG A 385 6.19 9.81 17.21
N GLU A 386 5.53 10.64 16.41
CA GLU A 386 5.19 10.32 15.01
C GLU A 386 6.46 9.92 14.25
N ARG A 387 6.41 8.79 13.54
CA ARG A 387 7.51 8.28 12.72
C ARG A 387 7.40 8.84 11.30
N GLU A 388 8.54 9.11 10.68
CA GLU A 388 8.60 9.37 9.25
C GLU A 388 8.38 8.06 8.47
N VAL A 389 7.45 8.09 7.53
CA VAL A 389 7.03 6.98 6.68
C VAL A 389 7.28 7.32 5.20
N LEU A 390 6.95 6.39 4.30
CA LEU A 390 7.30 6.47 2.87
C LEU A 390 6.16 7.03 2.02
N ASN A 391 4.92 6.79 2.41
CA ASN A 391 3.72 7.33 1.80
C ASN A 391 2.56 7.33 2.80
N ALA A 392 1.45 7.94 2.40
CA ALA A 392 0.24 8.07 3.21
C ALA A 392 -1.02 7.91 2.35
N VAL A 393 -2.12 7.59 3.04
CA VAL A 393 -3.48 7.53 2.50
C VAL A 393 -4.28 8.68 3.09
N PHE A 394 -5.05 9.38 2.25
CA PHE A 394 -5.86 10.53 2.64
C PHE A 394 -7.34 10.33 2.32
N ILE A 395 -8.18 10.88 3.18
CA ILE A 395 -9.52 11.33 2.84
C ILE A 395 -9.43 12.85 2.71
N THR A 396 -9.74 13.35 1.52
CA THR A 396 -9.74 14.79 1.21
C THR A 396 -11.14 15.26 0.88
N ALA A 397 -11.35 16.57 1.01
CA ALA A 397 -12.56 17.24 0.55
C ALA A 397 -12.18 18.43 -0.35
N ASP A 398 -12.99 18.67 -1.37
CA ASP A 398 -12.89 19.88 -2.18
C ASP A 398 -13.03 21.12 -1.27
N VAL A 399 -12.20 22.14 -1.51
CA VAL A 399 -12.31 23.41 -0.77
C VAL A 399 -13.48 24.22 -1.38
N PRO A 400 -14.41 24.76 -0.58
CA PRO A 400 -15.49 25.61 -1.07
C PRO A 400 -15.02 26.85 -1.85
#